data_AF-A0A6V7JXR5-F1
#
_entry.id   AF-A0A6V7JXR5-F1
#
_cell.length_a   1.000
_cell.length_b   1.000
_cell.length_c   1.000
_cell.angle_alpha   90.00
_cell.angle_beta   90.00
_cell.angle_gamma   90.00
#
_symmetry.space_group_name_H-M   'P 1'
#
loop_
_entity.id
_entity.type
_entity.pdbx_description
1 polymer ?
#
loop_
_entity_poly.entity_id
_entity_poly.type
_entity_poly.pdbx_seq_one_letter_code
_entity_poly.pdbx_strand_id
1 'polypeptide(L)'
;ELDNGLELKKISTHEGQTPEEDRQTWSNGWEFLMSCIAMSIGLGNVWRFPFTAYENGGGAFLIPYIIVLFVVGKPFYYLEMIMGQFTSRSSVKMWSAVPALRGVGWAQMFCMISVGTYYCSLMSVTAIYLLGSFSTELPWAHCNEEWGENCVDSGKSEVSINSSMNVGDVRSSAELYFS
;
A
#
# COMPACT_ATOMS: atom_id res chain seq x y z
N GLU A 1 10.29 -67.02 34.22
CA GLU A 1 10.67 -66.69 32.82
C GLU A 1 9.44 -66.17 32.07
N LEU A 2 9.25 -64.86 31.85
CA LEU A 2 9.86 -64.00 30.79
C LEU A 2 9.51 -64.51 29.38
N ASP A 3 8.44 -63.99 28.78
CA ASP A 3 8.40 -62.86 27.82
C ASP A 3 8.77 -63.29 26.38
N ASN A 4 7.73 -63.60 25.60
CA ASN A 4 7.77 -63.68 24.14
C ASN A 4 6.34 -63.52 23.62
N GLY A 5 5.92 -62.27 23.46
CA GLY A 5 4.59 -61.89 22.98
C GLY A 5 4.64 -60.64 22.11
N LEU A 6 5.56 -60.65 21.14
CA LEU A 6 5.54 -59.73 20.01
C LEU A 6 4.23 -59.94 19.20
N GLU A 7 3.70 -58.82 18.71
CA GLU A 7 2.64 -58.70 17.70
C GLU A 7 1.18 -58.92 18.12
N LEU A 8 0.63 -57.96 18.86
CA LEU A 8 -0.65 -57.38 18.45
C LEU A 8 -0.55 -55.86 18.44
N LYS A 9 -0.11 -55.39 17.27
CA LYS A 9 -0.21 -54.03 16.74
C LYS A 9 -1.63 -53.49 16.91
N LYS A 10 -1.97 -52.99 18.11
CA LYS A 10 -3.01 -51.97 18.25
C LYS A 10 -2.41 -50.68 17.71
N ILE A 11 -2.65 -50.45 16.42
CA ILE A 11 -2.75 -49.12 15.86
C ILE A 11 -3.86 -48.44 16.67
N SER A 12 -3.51 -47.85 17.81
CA SER A 12 -4.22 -46.70 18.32
C SER A 12 -3.98 -45.63 17.28
N THR A 13 -4.94 -45.53 16.36
CA THR A 13 -5.19 -44.34 15.56
C THR A 13 -4.99 -43.16 16.49
N HIS A 14 -3.84 -42.49 16.38
CA HIS A 14 -3.77 -41.09 16.72
C HIS A 14 -4.76 -40.44 15.76
N GLU A 15 -6.02 -40.32 16.18
CA GLU A 15 -6.80 -39.16 15.77
C GLU A 15 -5.94 -37.99 16.21
N GLY A 16 -5.18 -37.47 15.24
CA GLY A 16 -4.48 -36.22 15.39
C GLY A 16 -5.55 -35.18 15.65
N GLN A 17 -5.82 -34.92 16.93
CA GLN A 17 -6.25 -33.61 17.37
C GLN A 17 -5.17 -32.67 16.85
N THR A 18 -5.43 -32.07 15.67
CA THR A 18 -4.77 -30.84 15.29
C THR A 18 -4.89 -29.92 16.50
N PRO A 19 -3.78 -29.40 17.07
CA PRO A 19 -3.91 -28.40 18.10
C PRO A 19 -4.83 -27.33 17.54
N GLU A 20 -5.88 -26.94 18.27
CA GLU A 20 -6.58 -25.71 17.90
C GLU A 20 -5.50 -24.64 17.85
N GLU A 21 -5.18 -24.17 16.63
CA GLU A 21 -4.27 -23.05 16.45
C GLU A 21 -4.94 -21.85 17.12
N ASP A 22 -4.59 -21.62 18.39
CA ASP A 22 -4.99 -20.43 19.10
C ASP A 22 -4.58 -19.22 18.25
N ARG A 23 -5.59 -18.47 17.81
CA ARG A 23 -5.39 -17.32 16.93
C ARG A 23 -4.42 -16.37 17.61
N GLN A 24 -3.36 -15.99 16.88
CA GLN A 24 -2.45 -14.95 17.35
C GLN A 24 -3.23 -13.66 17.61
N THR A 25 -3.19 -13.20 18.85
CA THR A 25 -3.80 -11.94 19.29
C THR A 25 -2.73 -10.86 19.36
N TRP A 26 -3.15 -9.61 19.22
CA TRP A 26 -2.26 -8.48 19.43
C TRP A 26 -1.87 -8.38 20.89
N SER A 27 -0.59 -8.14 21.18
CA SER A 27 -0.11 -8.04 22.56
C SER A 27 -0.62 -6.77 23.24
N ASN A 28 -0.78 -5.69 22.47
CA ASN A 28 -1.28 -4.40 22.94
C ASN A 28 -2.29 -3.76 21.97
N GLY A 29 -3.31 -3.09 22.51
CA GLY A 29 -4.28 -2.32 21.70
C GLY A 29 -3.64 -1.15 20.93
N TRP A 30 -2.52 -0.63 21.42
CA TRP A 30 -1.74 0.40 20.71
C TRP A 30 -1.05 -0.13 19.44
N GLU A 31 -0.58 -1.38 19.43
CA GLU A 31 0.02 -2.01 18.25
C GLU A 31 -1.01 -2.18 17.14
N PHE A 32 -2.23 -2.58 17.52
CA PHE A 32 -3.36 -2.65 16.61
C PHE A 32 -3.72 -1.26 16.05
N LEU A 33 -3.83 -0.26 16.91
CA LEU A 33 -4.15 1.11 16.48
C LEU A 33 -3.09 1.67 15.52
N MET A 34 -1.80 1.49 15.82
CA MET A 34 -0.72 1.95 14.95
C MET A 34 -0.74 1.23 13.60
N SER A 35 -1.05 -0.08 13.58
CA SER A 35 -1.23 -0.83 12.35
C SER A 35 -2.38 -0.28 11.50
N CYS A 36 -3.51 0.06 12.13
CA CYS A 36 -4.64 0.70 11.47
C CYS A 36 -4.31 2.08 10.90
N ILE A 37 -3.56 2.90 11.64
CA ILE A 37 -3.13 4.23 11.18
C ILE A 37 -2.16 4.10 10.00
N ALA A 38 -1.19 3.18 10.09
CA ALA A 38 -0.24 2.90 9.01
C ALA A 38 -0.96 2.43 7.73
N MET A 39 -2.00 1.62 7.86
CA MET A 39 -2.84 1.23 6.72
C MET A 39 -3.67 2.39 6.14
N SER A 40 -4.04 3.36 6.97
CA SER A 40 -4.90 4.49 6.57
C SER A 40 -4.13 5.64 5.91
N ILE A 41 -2.85 5.81 6.23
CA ILE A 41 -2.00 6.88 5.71
C ILE A 41 -1.08 6.30 4.62
N GLY A 42 -1.41 6.54 3.35
CA GLY A 42 -0.56 6.16 2.21
C GLY A 42 0.05 7.36 1.48
N LEU A 43 1.13 7.14 0.71
CA LEU A 43 1.76 8.15 -0.16
C LEU A 43 0.78 8.80 -1.14
N GLY A 44 -0.23 8.04 -1.60
CA GLY A 44 -1.30 8.56 -2.43
C GLY A 44 -2.04 9.73 -1.77
N ASN A 45 -2.24 9.71 -0.45
CA ASN A 45 -2.89 10.82 0.26
C ASN A 45 -2.00 12.07 0.28
N VAL A 46 -0.68 11.93 0.22
CA VAL A 46 0.26 13.07 0.31
C VAL A 46 0.28 13.88 -0.98
N TRP A 47 0.25 13.25 -2.16
CA TRP A 47 0.27 13.99 -3.44
C TRP A 47 -1.11 14.18 -4.08
N ARG A 48 -2.04 13.24 -3.91
CA ARG A 48 -3.32 13.27 -4.63
C ARG A 48 -4.27 14.27 -4.01
N PHE A 49 -4.25 14.38 -2.68
CA PHE A 49 -5.10 15.32 -1.96
C PHE A 49 -4.76 16.78 -2.31
N PRO A 50 -3.49 17.24 -2.24
CA PRO A 50 -3.15 18.60 -2.64
C PRO A 50 -3.46 18.88 -4.11
N PHE A 51 -3.15 17.94 -5.01
CA PHE A 51 -3.42 18.10 -6.43
C PHE A 51 -4.93 18.24 -6.72
N THR A 52 -5.74 17.33 -6.20
CA THR A 52 -7.20 17.37 -6.37
C THR A 52 -7.80 18.62 -5.73
N ALA A 53 -7.35 18.98 -4.52
CA ALA A 53 -7.83 20.18 -3.85
C ALA A 53 -7.49 21.43 -4.67
N TYR A 54 -6.27 21.54 -5.20
CA TYR A 54 -5.84 22.66 -6.03
C TYR A 54 -6.73 22.84 -7.27
N GLU A 55 -7.02 21.76 -8.01
CA GLU A 55 -7.89 21.82 -9.20
C GLU A 55 -9.35 22.16 -8.87
N ASN A 56 -9.84 21.78 -7.69
CA ASN A 56 -11.25 21.92 -7.29
C ASN A 56 -11.52 23.15 -6.41
N GLY A 57 -10.71 24.20 -6.51
CA GLY A 57 -10.92 25.45 -5.77
C GLY A 57 -10.23 25.52 -4.41
N GLY A 58 -9.13 24.78 -4.25
CA GLY A 58 -8.24 24.81 -3.08
C GLY A 58 -8.93 24.41 -1.79
N GLY A 59 -8.86 25.30 -0.78
CA GLY A 59 -9.39 25.04 0.56
C GLY A 59 -10.91 24.89 0.63
N ALA A 60 -11.67 25.40 -0.35
CA ALA A 60 -13.13 25.27 -0.35
C ALA A 60 -13.59 23.82 -0.59
N PHE A 61 -12.80 23.02 -1.33
CA PHE A 61 -13.04 21.60 -1.57
C PHE A 61 -12.95 20.74 -0.29
N LEU A 62 -12.28 21.25 0.75
CA LEU A 62 -12.15 20.54 2.03
C LEU A 62 -13.50 20.34 2.74
N ILE A 63 -14.42 21.30 2.61
CA ILE A 63 -15.73 21.25 3.29
C ILE A 63 -16.55 20.02 2.85
N PRO A 64 -16.84 19.80 1.55
CA PRO A 64 -17.56 18.61 1.12
C PRO A 64 -16.74 17.33 1.37
N TYR A 65 -15.41 17.38 1.25
CA TYR A 65 -14.55 16.22 1.50
C TYR A 65 -14.70 15.70 2.94
N ILE A 66 -14.65 16.60 3.93
CA ILE A 66 -14.79 16.24 5.35
C ILE A 66 -16.21 15.73 5.64
N ILE A 67 -17.25 16.34 5.07
CA ILE A 67 -18.63 15.87 5.23
C ILE A 67 -18.77 14.42 4.74
N VAL A 68 -18.29 14.11 3.53
CA VAL A 68 -18.34 12.74 2.98
C VAL A 68 -17.50 11.77 3.81
N LEU A 69 -16.34 12.20 4.31
CA LEU A 69 -15.49 11.38 5.17
C LEU A 69 -16.21 11.01 6.48
N PHE A 70 -16.92 11.96 7.11
CA PHE A 70 -17.67 11.68 8.33
C PHE A 70 -18.96 10.88 8.09
N VAL A 71 -19.70 11.18 7.02
CA VAL A 71 -21.01 10.56 6.74
C VAL A 71 -20.85 9.16 6.11
N VAL A 72 -19.85 8.97 5.27
CA VAL A 72 -19.63 7.70 4.54
C VAL A 72 -18.36 7.02 5.03
N GLY A 73 -17.23 7.72 5.08
CA GLY A 73 -15.94 7.11 5.43
C GLY A 73 -15.95 6.45 6.81
N LYS A 74 -16.37 7.19 7.84
CA LYS A 74 -16.42 6.68 9.23
C LYS A 74 -17.32 5.44 9.37
N PRO A 75 -18.60 5.46 8.92
CA PRO A 75 -19.44 4.27 9.02
C PRO A 75 -18.89 3.04 8.30
N PHE A 76 -18.34 3.21 7.08
CA PHE A 76 -17.73 2.09 6.35
C PHE A 76 -16.49 1.54 7.06
N TYR A 77 -15.64 2.41 7.62
CA TYR A 77 -14.48 1.99 8.39
C TYR A 77 -14.87 1.17 9.63
N TYR A 78 -15.86 1.65 10.39
CA TYR A 78 -16.37 0.90 11.56
C TYR A 78 -17.03 -0.41 11.16
N LEU A 79 -17.78 -0.44 10.06
CA LEU A 79 -18.39 -1.66 9.53
C LEU A 79 -17.32 -2.73 9.28
N GLU A 80 -16.27 -2.38 8.52
CA GLU A 80 -15.17 -3.30 8.20
C GLU A 80 -14.46 -3.79 9.47
N MET A 81 -14.19 -2.88 10.42
CA MET A 81 -13.57 -3.22 11.70
C MET A 81 -14.44 -4.18 12.53
N ILE A 82 -15.73 -3.92 12.67
CA ILE A 82 -16.65 -4.76 13.44
C ILE A 82 -16.78 -6.14 12.78
N MET A 83 -16.93 -6.18 11.44
CA MET A 83 -17.00 -7.45 10.70
C MET A 83 -15.71 -8.27 10.83
N GLY A 84 -14.55 -7.61 10.78
CA GLY A 84 -13.24 -8.24 10.96
C GLY A 84 -13.04 -8.81 12.37
N GLN A 85 -13.45 -8.07 13.41
CA GLN A 85 -13.37 -8.53 14.80
C GLN A 85 -14.38 -9.66 15.07
N PHE A 86 -15.62 -9.53 14.60
CA PHE A 86 -16.69 -10.53 14.81
C PHE A 86 -16.36 -11.87 14.15
N THR A 87 -15.88 -11.85 12.91
CA THR A 87 -15.62 -13.08 12.17
C THR A 87 -14.30 -13.71 12.59
N SER A 88 -13.32 -12.91 13.06
CA SER A 88 -11.98 -13.37 13.45
C SER A 88 -11.30 -14.27 12.39
N ARG A 89 -11.70 -14.12 11.12
CA ARG A 89 -11.24 -14.89 9.97
C ARG A 89 -10.90 -13.93 8.82
N SER A 90 -10.04 -14.38 7.91
CA SER A 90 -9.66 -13.61 6.71
C SER A 90 -10.89 -13.21 5.88
N SER A 91 -10.82 -12.06 5.21
CA SER A 91 -11.92 -11.43 4.46
C SER A 91 -12.60 -12.36 3.43
N VAL A 92 -11.88 -13.35 2.88
CA VAL A 92 -12.46 -14.35 1.96
C VAL A 92 -13.32 -15.39 2.72
N LYS A 93 -12.85 -15.83 3.90
CA LYS A 93 -13.54 -16.84 4.73
C LYS A 93 -14.74 -16.25 5.47
N MET A 94 -14.78 -14.93 5.69
CA MET A 94 -15.90 -14.22 6.29
C MET A 94 -17.20 -14.39 5.50
N TRP A 95 -17.14 -14.22 4.18
CA TRP A 95 -18.31 -14.34 3.31
C TRP A 95 -18.76 -15.80 3.11
N SER A 96 -18.15 -16.78 3.78
CA SER A 96 -18.68 -18.15 3.81
C SER A 96 -20.04 -18.22 4.53
N ALA A 97 -20.28 -17.31 5.49
CA ALA A 97 -21.55 -17.21 6.22
C ALA A 97 -22.72 -16.68 5.36
N VAL A 98 -22.42 -15.85 4.35
CA VAL A 98 -23.40 -15.31 3.40
C VAL A 98 -22.96 -15.66 1.98
N PRO A 99 -23.36 -16.83 1.44
CA PRO A 99 -22.85 -17.35 0.17
C PRO A 99 -23.11 -16.43 -1.03
N ALA A 100 -24.13 -15.57 -0.97
CA ALA A 100 -24.42 -14.56 -1.99
C ALA A 100 -23.30 -13.50 -2.15
N LEU A 101 -22.51 -13.24 -1.11
CA LEU A 101 -21.47 -12.22 -1.09
C LEU A 101 -20.05 -12.81 -1.18
N ARG A 102 -19.91 -14.11 -1.45
CA ARG A 102 -18.60 -14.78 -1.62
C ARG A 102 -17.73 -14.11 -2.69
N GLY A 103 -18.34 -13.57 -3.74
CA GLY A 103 -17.62 -12.84 -4.80
C GLY A 103 -16.90 -11.58 -4.28
N VAL A 104 -17.44 -10.91 -3.27
CA VAL A 104 -16.83 -9.69 -2.69
C VAL A 104 -15.50 -10.02 -2.02
N GLY A 105 -15.40 -11.15 -1.32
CA GLY A 105 -14.15 -11.59 -0.71
C GLY A 105 -13.04 -11.85 -1.72
N TRP A 106 -13.36 -12.54 -2.82
CA TRP A 106 -12.41 -12.81 -3.89
C TRP A 106 -12.01 -11.53 -4.64
N ALA A 107 -12.96 -10.63 -4.91
CA ALA A 107 -12.68 -9.33 -5.51
C ALA A 107 -11.72 -8.51 -4.62
N GLN A 108 -11.98 -8.46 -3.31
CA GLN A 108 -11.12 -7.77 -2.36
C GLN A 108 -9.69 -8.35 -2.36
N MET A 109 -9.56 -9.69 -2.37
CA MET A 109 -8.24 -10.34 -2.45
C MET A 109 -7.47 -9.92 -3.71
N PHE A 110 -8.13 -9.95 -4.87
CA PHE A 110 -7.51 -9.55 -6.14
C PHE A 110 -7.09 -8.07 -6.12
N CYS A 111 -7.98 -7.18 -5.65
CA CYS A 111 -7.68 -5.76 -5.50
C CYS A 111 -6.46 -5.53 -4.60
N MET A 112 -6.37 -6.21 -3.45
CA MET A 112 -5.22 -6.06 -2.55
C MET A 112 -3.90 -6.53 -3.18
N ILE A 113 -3.93 -7.60 -3.98
CA ILE A 113 -2.74 -8.07 -4.71
C ILE A 113 -2.32 -7.03 -5.77
N SER A 114 -3.27 -6.55 -6.59
CA SER A 114 -2.98 -5.54 -7.62
C SER A 114 -2.41 -4.25 -7.02
N VAL A 115 -3.01 -3.76 -5.93
CA VAL A 115 -2.53 -2.59 -5.20
C VAL A 115 -1.16 -2.87 -4.60
N GLY A 116 -0.96 -4.04 -3.96
CA GLY A 116 0.33 -4.42 -3.39
C GLY A 116 1.47 -4.39 -4.41
N THR A 117 1.29 -4.99 -5.58
CA THR A 117 2.31 -4.98 -6.64
C THR A 117 2.64 -3.56 -7.12
N TYR A 118 1.62 -2.72 -7.32
CA TYR A 118 1.82 -1.32 -7.72
C TYR A 118 2.55 -0.50 -6.64
N TYR A 119 2.18 -0.66 -5.37
CA TYR A 119 2.85 0.06 -4.29
C TYR A 119 4.28 -0.43 -4.05
N CYS A 120 4.57 -1.72 -4.26
CA CYS A 120 5.93 -2.25 -4.16
C CYS A 120 6.88 -1.59 -5.18
N SER A 121 6.44 -1.36 -6.42
CA SER A 121 7.28 -0.66 -7.42
C SER A 121 7.53 0.79 -7.03
N LEU A 122 6.53 1.50 -6.51
CA LEU A 122 6.70 2.86 -5.99
C LEU A 122 7.66 2.92 -4.79
N MET A 123 7.59 1.94 -3.89
CA MET A 123 8.53 1.82 -2.77
C MET A 123 9.95 1.61 -3.23
N SER A 124 10.16 0.79 -4.26
CA SER A 124 11.48 0.57 -4.86
C SER A 124 12.07 1.87 -5.42
N VAL A 125 11.30 2.61 -6.23
CA VAL A 125 11.74 3.90 -6.80
C VAL A 125 12.05 4.91 -5.69
N THR A 126 11.18 5.02 -4.68
CA THR A 126 11.39 5.90 -3.53
C THR A 126 12.66 5.54 -2.76
N ALA A 127 12.95 4.25 -2.58
CA ALA A 127 14.16 3.80 -1.91
C ALA A 127 15.43 4.17 -2.70
N ILE A 128 15.40 4.08 -4.04
CA ILE A 128 16.53 4.49 -4.88
C ILE A 128 16.77 6.00 -4.77
N TYR A 129 15.72 6.83 -4.84
CA TYR A 129 15.83 8.28 -4.60
C TYR A 129 16.33 8.59 -3.18
N LEU A 130 15.89 7.84 -2.16
CA LEU A 130 16.35 8.02 -0.79
C LEU A 130 17.85 7.71 -0.66
N LEU A 131 18.32 6.61 -1.24
CA LEU A 131 19.73 6.23 -1.22
C LEU A 131 20.59 7.22 -2.02
N GLY A 132 20.10 7.67 -3.18
CA GLY A 132 20.77 8.69 -4.00
C GLY A 132 20.84 10.07 -3.33
N SER A 133 19.96 10.36 -2.37
CA SER A 133 19.94 11.63 -1.63
C SER A 133 21.06 11.74 -0.58
N PHE A 134 21.77 10.65 -0.27
CA PHE A 134 22.94 10.69 0.61
C PHE A 134 24.23 11.13 -0.10
N SER A 135 24.20 11.31 -1.43
CA SER A 135 25.31 11.84 -2.21
C SER A 135 25.41 13.37 -2.06
N THR A 136 26.62 13.92 -2.12
CA THR A 136 26.86 15.38 -2.04
C THR A 136 26.25 16.15 -3.19
N GLU A 137 26.26 15.55 -4.38
CA GLU A 137 25.62 16.07 -5.59
C GLU A 137 24.46 15.14 -5.95
N LEU A 138 23.25 15.71 -6.11
CA LEU A 138 22.07 14.93 -6.44
C LEU A 138 22.12 14.57 -7.94
N PRO A 139 22.06 13.28 -8.31
CA PRO A 139 22.25 12.86 -9.69
C PRO A 139 21.11 13.30 -10.63
N TRP A 140 19.97 13.74 -10.09
CA TRP A 140 18.84 14.29 -10.84
C TRP A 140 18.75 15.83 -10.77
N ALA A 141 19.70 16.51 -10.12
CA ALA A 141 19.70 17.98 -10.07
C ALA A 141 20.16 18.61 -11.38
N HIS A 142 21.18 18.03 -12.01
CA HIS A 142 21.78 18.53 -13.25
C HIS A 142 21.44 17.65 -14.44
N CYS A 143 21.37 18.25 -15.63
CA CYS A 143 21.21 17.51 -16.88
C CYS A 143 22.52 16.86 -17.30
N ASN A 144 22.51 15.56 -17.56
CA ASN A 144 23.63 14.86 -18.20
C ASN A 144 23.67 15.15 -19.70
N GLU A 145 24.86 15.09 -20.30
CA GLU A 145 25.08 15.31 -21.74
C GLU A 145 24.32 14.28 -22.60
N GLU A 146 24.00 13.11 -22.03
CA GLU A 146 23.22 12.04 -22.67
C GLU A 146 21.71 12.34 -22.77
N TRP A 147 21.19 13.27 -21.97
CA TRP A 147 19.75 13.60 -21.91
C TRP A 147 19.30 14.63 -22.95
N GLY A 148 20.23 15.10 -23.78
CA GLY A 148 19.97 15.99 -24.90
C GLY A 148 19.58 17.42 -24.50
N GLU A 149 19.31 18.24 -25.51
CA GLU A 149 19.03 19.68 -25.34
C GLU A 149 17.67 19.96 -24.68
N ASN A 150 16.76 18.98 -24.63
CA ASN A 150 15.40 19.11 -24.09
C ASN A 150 15.31 18.98 -22.55
N CYS A 151 16.44 18.79 -21.86
CA CYS A 151 16.49 18.65 -20.41
C CYS A 151 16.57 20.01 -19.70
N VAL A 152 15.74 20.20 -18.67
CA VAL A 152 15.79 21.37 -17.79
C VAL A 152 16.37 21.00 -16.42
N ASP A 153 17.42 21.72 -16.05
CA ASP A 153 18.15 21.61 -14.79
C ASP A 153 17.27 22.08 -13.62
N SER A 154 17.21 21.29 -12.54
CA SER A 154 16.38 21.58 -11.37
C SER A 154 17.09 22.50 -10.36
N GLY A 155 18.42 22.64 -10.45
CA GLY A 155 19.27 23.44 -9.55
C GLY A 155 19.48 24.89 -9.98
N LYS A 156 19.11 25.28 -11.22
CA LYS A 156 19.28 26.64 -11.73
C LYS A 156 17.93 27.37 -11.79
N SER A 157 17.84 28.52 -11.11
CA SER A 157 16.63 29.37 -11.10
C SER A 157 16.39 30.14 -12.41
N GLU A 158 17.30 30.03 -13.39
CA GLU A 158 17.23 30.78 -14.64
C GLU A 158 17.16 29.79 -15.81
N VAL A 159 15.94 29.58 -16.32
CA VAL A 159 15.70 28.77 -17.50
C VAL A 159 16.06 29.62 -18.71
N SER A 160 17.24 29.42 -19.29
CA SER A 160 17.58 29.96 -20.61
C SER A 160 16.85 29.15 -21.69
N ILE A 161 15.54 29.34 -21.80
CA ILE A 161 14.77 28.79 -22.92
C ILE A 161 15.24 29.54 -24.17
N ASN A 162 16.09 28.92 -24.98
CA ASN A 162 16.29 29.39 -26.33
C ASN A 162 14.92 29.30 -27.05
N SER A 163 14.46 30.42 -27.59
CA SER A 163 13.11 30.60 -28.18
C SER A 163 12.77 29.67 -29.37
N SER A 164 13.62 28.68 -29.66
CA SER A 164 13.46 27.64 -30.67
C SER A 164 12.97 26.29 -30.12
N MET A 165 12.88 26.11 -28.80
CA MET A 165 12.41 24.85 -28.21
C MET A 165 10.88 24.83 -28.11
N ASN A 166 10.26 23.81 -28.71
CA ASN A 166 8.82 23.57 -28.53
C ASN A 166 8.57 23.20 -27.06
N VAL A 167 7.81 24.05 -26.35
CA VAL A 167 7.47 23.90 -24.92
C VAL A 167 6.84 22.54 -24.60
N GLY A 168 6.23 21.86 -25.57
CA GLY A 168 5.64 20.53 -25.39
C GLY A 168 6.64 19.37 -25.28
N ASP A 169 7.94 19.58 -25.54
CA ASP A 169 8.95 18.52 -25.60
C ASP A 169 10.00 18.60 -24.47
N VAL A 170 9.81 19.55 -23.55
CA VAL A 170 10.74 19.83 -22.46
C VAL A 170 10.48 18.85 -21.30
N ARG A 171 11.54 18.22 -20.80
CA ARG A 171 11.49 17.24 -19.70
C ARG A 171 12.38 17.68 -18.54
N SER A 172 11.94 17.42 -17.31
CA SER A 172 12.76 17.67 -16.12
C SER A 172 13.88 16.63 -16.02
N SER A 173 15.06 17.05 -15.53
CA SER A 173 16.18 16.17 -15.19
C SER A 173 15.78 14.99 -14.28
N ALA A 174 14.76 15.17 -13.42
CA ALA A 174 14.25 14.11 -12.55
C ALA A 174 13.37 13.07 -13.27
N GLU A 175 12.67 13.45 -14.34
CA GLU A 175 11.90 12.49 -15.16
C GLU A 175 12.84 11.62 -16.00
N LEU A 176 13.91 12.21 -16.53
CA LEU A 176 14.86 11.52 -17.42
C LEU A 176 15.78 10.54 -16.67
N TYR A 177 16.00 10.74 -15.38
CA TYR A 177 16.83 9.86 -14.56
C TYR A 177 16.27 8.42 -14.43
N PHE A 178 14.96 8.23 -14.61
CA PHE A 178 14.30 6.90 -14.57
C PHE A 178 13.63 6.50 -15.89
N SER A 179 13.80 7.29 -16.95
CA SER A 179 13.33 6.93 -18.30
C SER A 179 14.27 5.92 -18.97
#